data_AF-A0A1J3DYM0-F1
#
_entry.id   AF-A0A1J3DYM0-F1
#
_cell.length_a   1.000
_cell.length_b   1.000
_cell.length_c   1.000
_cell.angle_alpha   90.00
_cell.angle_beta   90.00
_cell.angle_gamma   90.00
#
_symmetry.space_group_name_H-M   'P 1'
#
loop_
_entity.id
_entity.type
_entity.pdbx_description
1 polymer ?
#
loop_
_entity_poly.entity_id
_entity_poly.type
_entity_poly.pdbx_seq_one_letter_code
_entity_poly.pdbx_strand_id
1 'polypeptide(L)'
;RQRREKMPPSSTTTCTSLLQELQIIWNEIGESFNERDKMLLELEQECLDIYNKKVEKTRKYRAELQGTLAQAEAEIASLMSALGENVSFPRKEGSLKEQISTVKPVLEDLLMRKDLRWKEISETLTQITEISSNIAGNDYPVSSGPEVDDSDLTQRKLDELRAHLQDLRNEKAVRLQKVNSYVNAVHELSEIMSFDFSKALSNVHKSLTDSSKAHSKSISTDTLARLTELVESLKKEKHQRLLKLQGLG
;
A
#
# COMPACT_ATOMS: atom_id res chain seq x y z
N ARG A 1 -4.37 -43.02 16.37
CA ARG A 1 -5.64 -43.75 16.12
C ARG A 1 -6.52 -42.87 15.22
N GLN A 2 -6.52 -43.11 13.91
CA GLN A 2 -7.57 -42.62 13.02
C GLN A 2 -7.83 -43.74 12.01
N ARG A 3 -9.09 -44.18 11.98
CA ARG A 3 -9.55 -45.40 11.32
C ARG A 3 -9.36 -45.24 9.81
N ARG A 4 -8.56 -46.12 9.20
CA ARG A 4 -8.68 -46.42 7.76
C ARG A 4 -10.04 -47.11 7.58
N GLU A 5 -10.99 -46.39 6.98
CA GLU A 5 -12.17 -47.03 6.40
C GLU A 5 -11.69 -47.99 5.31
N LYS A 6 -11.78 -49.28 5.59
CA LYS A 6 -11.63 -50.33 4.58
C LYS A 6 -12.84 -50.25 3.66
N MET A 7 -12.67 -49.67 2.47
CA MET A 7 -13.56 -49.93 1.35
C MET A 7 -13.61 -51.45 1.10
N PRO A 8 -14.79 -52.03 0.79
CA PRO A 8 -14.90 -53.44 0.48
C PRO A 8 -14.12 -53.74 -0.82
N PRO A 9 -13.57 -54.95 -1.00
CA PRO A 9 -12.94 -55.32 -2.26
C PRO A 9 -14.05 -55.40 -3.30
N SER A 10 -14.14 -54.40 -4.18
CA SER A 10 -14.78 -54.58 -5.47
C SER A 10 -14.13 -55.81 -6.11
N SER A 11 -14.92 -56.82 -6.47
CA SER A 11 -14.46 -57.99 -7.21
C SER A 11 -13.56 -57.54 -8.36
N THR A 12 -12.25 -57.74 -8.21
CA THR A 12 -11.24 -57.25 -9.15
C THR A 12 -11.26 -58.15 -10.38
N THR A 13 -12.17 -57.90 -11.31
CA THR A 13 -12.07 -58.45 -12.66
C THR A 13 -10.82 -57.86 -13.31
N THR A 14 -9.93 -58.73 -13.76
CA THR A 14 -8.70 -58.32 -14.45
C THR A 14 -8.93 -58.32 -15.95
N CYS A 15 -8.17 -57.51 -16.70
CA CYS A 15 -8.24 -57.53 -18.16
C CYS A 15 -8.02 -58.95 -18.69
N THR A 16 -7.11 -59.69 -18.07
CA THR A 16 -6.82 -61.10 -18.37
C THR A 16 -8.02 -62.03 -18.19
N SER A 17 -8.81 -61.89 -17.11
CA SER A 17 -9.98 -62.75 -16.89
C SER A 17 -11.10 -62.46 -17.90
N LEU A 18 -11.30 -61.20 -18.27
CA LEU A 18 -12.29 -60.81 -19.29
C LEU A 18 -11.89 -61.28 -20.69
N LEU A 19 -10.60 -61.19 -21.02
CA LEU A 19 -10.07 -61.73 -22.30
C LEU A 19 -10.21 -63.25 -22.39
N GLN A 20 -10.00 -63.98 -21.28
CA GLN A 20 -10.22 -65.43 -21.23
C GLN A 20 -11.69 -65.79 -21.43
N GLU A 21 -12.61 -65.04 -20.82
CA GLU A 21 -14.05 -65.23 -21.01
C GLU A 21 -14.46 -64.95 -22.47
N LEU A 22 -13.97 -63.85 -23.04
CA LEU A 22 -14.19 -63.50 -24.45
C LEU A 22 -13.68 -64.61 -25.39
N GLN A 23 -12.54 -65.21 -25.06
CA GLN A 23 -11.97 -66.33 -25.81
C GLN A 23 -12.83 -67.59 -25.77
N ILE A 24 -13.45 -67.89 -24.62
CA ILE A 24 -14.39 -69.00 -24.46
C ILE A 24 -15.65 -68.72 -25.30
N ILE A 25 -16.25 -67.53 -25.17
CA ILE A 25 -17.46 -67.16 -25.91
C ILE A 25 -17.22 -67.19 -27.42
N TRP A 26 -16.10 -66.64 -27.90
CA TRP A 26 -15.74 -66.71 -29.32
C TRP A 26 -15.62 -68.13 -29.85
N ASN A 27 -15.13 -69.06 -29.03
CA ASN A 27 -15.08 -70.48 -29.40
C ASN A 27 -16.47 -71.11 -29.47
N GLU A 28 -17.38 -70.73 -28.57
CA GLU A 28 -18.77 -71.20 -28.54
C GLU A 28 -19.58 -70.72 -29.75
N ILE A 29 -19.44 -69.45 -30.13
CA ILE A 29 -20.19 -68.86 -31.26
C ILE A 29 -19.54 -69.12 -32.63
N GLY A 30 -18.32 -69.64 -32.67
CA GLY A 30 -17.59 -69.92 -33.91
C GLY A 30 -16.99 -68.69 -34.60
N GLU A 31 -16.59 -67.67 -33.84
CA GLU A 31 -16.04 -66.42 -34.39
C GLU A 31 -14.73 -66.66 -35.16
N SER A 32 -14.57 -66.03 -36.32
CA SER A 32 -13.40 -66.25 -37.18
C SER A 32 -12.13 -65.61 -36.61
N PHE A 33 -10.95 -66.15 -36.94
CA PHE A 33 -9.67 -65.59 -36.47
C PHE A 33 -9.52 -64.10 -36.84
N ASN A 34 -9.90 -63.71 -38.07
CA ASN A 34 -9.78 -62.34 -38.54
C ASN A 34 -10.69 -61.38 -37.76
N GLU A 35 -11.92 -61.78 -37.44
CA GLU A 35 -12.83 -60.95 -36.64
C GLU A 35 -12.38 -60.86 -35.18
N ARG A 36 -11.84 -61.94 -34.60
CA ARG A 36 -11.22 -61.90 -33.25
C ARG A 36 -10.03 -60.95 -33.20
N ASP A 37 -9.12 -61.04 -34.18
CA ASP A 37 -7.93 -60.17 -34.28
C ASP A 37 -8.35 -58.70 -34.41
N LYS A 38 -9.35 -58.42 -35.25
CA LYS A 38 -9.93 -57.09 -35.40
C LYS A 38 -10.52 -56.56 -34.09
N MET A 39 -11.35 -57.35 -33.39
CA MET A 39 -11.93 -56.94 -32.10
C MET A 39 -10.86 -56.71 -31.02
N LEU A 40 -9.78 -57.50 -31.01
CA LEU A 40 -8.65 -57.30 -30.09
C LEU A 40 -7.91 -56.01 -30.39
N LEU A 41 -7.63 -55.71 -31.68
CA LEU A 41 -7.01 -54.46 -32.10
C LEU A 41 -7.88 -53.25 -31.73
N GLU A 42 -9.20 -53.35 -31.90
CA GLU A 42 -10.15 -52.29 -31.47
C GLU A 42 -10.07 -52.07 -29.95
N LEU A 43 -10.05 -53.14 -29.15
CA LEU A 43 -9.91 -53.05 -27.69
C LEU A 43 -8.57 -52.42 -27.26
N GLU A 44 -7.47 -52.81 -27.91
CA GLU A 44 -6.14 -52.23 -27.67
C GLU A 44 -6.13 -50.73 -27.99
N GLN A 45 -6.75 -50.34 -29.10
CA GLN A 45 -6.86 -48.95 -29.50
C GLN A 45 -7.71 -48.14 -28.51
N GLU A 46 -8.87 -48.66 -28.08
CA GLU A 46 -9.71 -48.01 -27.07
C GLU A 46 -8.98 -47.85 -25.74
N CYS A 47 -8.24 -48.88 -25.29
CA CYS A 47 -7.41 -48.80 -24.10
C CYS A 47 -6.33 -47.72 -24.22
N LEU A 48 -5.63 -47.68 -25.35
CA LEU A 48 -4.61 -46.68 -25.64
C LEU A 48 -5.19 -45.26 -25.64
N ASP A 49 -6.38 -45.07 -26.23
CA ASP A 49 -7.06 -43.79 -26.25
C ASP A 49 -7.45 -43.30 -24.85
N ILE A 50 -7.89 -44.22 -23.97
CA ILE A 50 -8.17 -43.91 -22.56
C ILE A 50 -6.89 -43.46 -21.84
N TYR A 51 -5.78 -44.19 -22.02
CA TYR A 51 -4.48 -43.82 -21.42
C TYR A 51 -4.00 -42.45 -21.93
N ASN A 52 -4.00 -42.25 -23.25
CA ASN A 52 -3.61 -40.97 -23.88
C ASN A 52 -4.45 -39.82 -23.32
N LYS A 53 -5.77 -39.99 -23.25
CA LYS A 53 -6.68 -38.99 -22.68
C LYS A 53 -6.34 -38.68 -21.22
N LYS A 54 -5.97 -39.68 -20.42
CA LYS A 54 -5.60 -39.47 -19.01
C LYS A 54 -4.25 -38.77 -18.87
N VAL A 55 -3.27 -39.13 -19.70
CA VAL A 55 -1.95 -38.49 -19.76
C VAL A 55 -2.10 -37.02 -20.16
N GLU A 56 -2.85 -36.72 -21.23
CA GLU A 56 -3.06 -35.34 -21.69
C GLU A 56 -3.77 -34.47 -20.65
N LYS A 57 -4.80 -35.01 -19.98
CA LYS A 57 -5.45 -34.30 -18.85
C LYS A 57 -4.46 -33.98 -17.73
N THR A 58 -3.61 -34.95 -17.38
CA THR A 58 -2.62 -34.78 -16.31
C THR A 58 -1.52 -33.79 -16.72
N ARG A 59 -1.11 -33.81 -17.99
CA ARG A 59 -0.14 -32.85 -18.56
C ARG A 59 -0.67 -31.43 -18.52
N LYS A 60 -1.94 -31.21 -18.88
CA LYS A 60 -2.61 -29.90 -18.78
C LYS A 60 -2.64 -29.40 -17.34
N TYR A 61 -3.09 -30.23 -16.40
CA TYR A 61 -3.12 -29.89 -14.98
C TYR A 61 -1.73 -29.55 -14.43
N ARG A 62 -0.68 -30.29 -14.85
CA ARG A 62 0.71 -29.97 -14.48
C ARG A 62 1.13 -28.58 -15.00
N ALA A 63 0.79 -28.23 -16.24
CA ALA A 63 1.10 -26.94 -16.83
C ALA A 63 0.37 -25.80 -16.10
N GLU A 64 -0.89 -26.00 -15.72
CA GLU A 64 -1.65 -25.05 -14.89
C GLU A 64 -0.95 -24.80 -13.55
N LEU A 65 -0.53 -25.85 -12.83
CA LEU A 65 0.20 -25.71 -11.57
C LEU A 65 1.52 -24.94 -11.75
N GLN A 66 2.27 -25.22 -12.83
CA GLN A 66 3.49 -24.49 -13.14
C GLN A 66 3.23 -23.01 -13.42
N GLY A 67 2.14 -22.69 -14.14
CA GLY A 67 1.71 -21.32 -14.39
C GLY A 67 1.35 -20.58 -13.11
N THR A 68 0.56 -21.20 -12.23
CA THR A 68 0.21 -20.63 -10.92
C THR A 68 1.45 -20.35 -10.07
N LEU A 69 2.40 -21.30 -10.03
CA LEU A 69 3.64 -21.13 -9.28
C LEU A 69 4.48 -19.98 -9.83
N ALA A 70 4.70 -19.93 -11.14
CA ALA A 70 5.48 -18.88 -11.78
C ALA A 70 4.84 -17.49 -11.58
N GLN A 71 3.51 -17.40 -11.65
CA GLN A 71 2.79 -16.16 -11.38
C GLN A 71 3.00 -15.68 -9.93
N ALA A 72 2.85 -16.57 -8.96
CA ALA A 72 3.05 -16.23 -7.55
C ALA A 72 4.52 -15.83 -7.27
N GLU A 73 5.49 -16.50 -7.87
CA GLU A 73 6.91 -16.13 -7.75
C GLU A 73 7.22 -14.76 -8.36
N ALA A 74 6.61 -14.43 -9.50
CA ALA A 74 6.76 -13.12 -10.14
C ALA A 74 6.12 -12.01 -9.29
N GLU A 75 4.95 -12.27 -8.71
CA GLU A 75 4.27 -11.32 -7.82
C GLU A 75 5.09 -11.08 -6.54
N ILE A 76 5.64 -12.14 -5.93
CA ILE A 76 6.56 -12.01 -4.80
C ILE A 76 7.78 -11.17 -5.18
N ALA A 77 8.39 -11.40 -6.35
CA ALA A 77 9.55 -10.62 -6.79
C ALA A 77 9.20 -9.14 -6.96
N SER A 78 8.00 -8.84 -7.50
CA SER A 78 7.49 -7.47 -7.63
C SER A 78 7.29 -6.81 -6.26
N LEU A 79 6.61 -7.50 -5.33
CA LEU A 79 6.37 -7.00 -3.97
C LEU A 79 7.68 -6.79 -3.20
N MET A 80 8.63 -7.71 -3.32
CA MET A 80 9.98 -7.58 -2.73
C MET A 80 10.71 -6.35 -3.28
N SER A 81 10.61 -6.08 -4.58
CA SER A 81 11.18 -4.88 -5.19
C SER A 81 10.51 -3.61 -4.67
N ALA A 82 9.18 -3.56 -4.64
CA ALA A 82 8.42 -2.40 -4.19
C ALA A 82 8.67 -2.09 -2.70
N LEU A 83 8.73 -3.11 -1.84
CA LEU A 83 9.01 -2.96 -0.41
C LEU A 83 10.51 -2.76 -0.12
N GLY A 84 11.39 -3.10 -1.06
CA GLY A 84 12.85 -3.12 -0.86
C GLY A 84 13.30 -4.21 0.13
N GLU A 85 12.54 -5.29 0.25
CA GLU A 85 12.73 -6.34 1.24
C GLU A 85 13.12 -7.66 0.57
N ASN A 86 14.05 -8.40 1.17
CA ASN A 86 14.48 -9.71 0.65
C ASN A 86 13.92 -10.84 1.53
N VAL A 87 12.92 -11.56 1.02
CA VAL A 87 12.34 -12.72 1.70
C VAL A 87 12.89 -14.01 1.08
N SER A 88 13.49 -14.86 1.92
CA SER A 88 13.94 -16.19 1.50
C SER A 88 12.85 -17.23 1.77
N PHE A 89 12.60 -18.08 0.78
CA PHE A 89 11.75 -19.26 0.92
C PHE A 89 12.28 -20.39 0.02
N PRO A 90 12.11 -21.66 0.39
CA PRO A 90 12.65 -22.79 -0.37
C PRO A 90 11.89 -22.94 -1.68
N ARG A 91 12.49 -22.49 -2.78
CA ARG A 91 11.83 -22.44 -4.11
C ARG A 91 11.72 -23.79 -4.84
N LYS A 92 12.42 -24.85 -4.41
CA LYS A 92 12.66 -26.01 -5.30
C LYS A 92 12.57 -27.41 -4.66
N GLU A 93 12.07 -27.52 -3.43
CA GLU A 93 11.95 -28.84 -2.79
C GLU A 93 10.51 -29.34 -2.85
N GLY A 94 10.34 -30.61 -3.23
CA GLY A 94 9.03 -31.28 -3.29
C GLY A 94 8.27 -31.13 -4.61
N SER A 95 7.04 -31.63 -4.61
CA SER A 95 6.08 -31.59 -5.72
C SER A 95 5.55 -30.18 -5.98
N LEU A 96 5.00 -29.94 -7.18
CA LEU A 96 4.40 -28.64 -7.53
C LEU A 96 3.34 -28.17 -6.51
N LYS A 97 2.55 -29.11 -5.96
CA LYS A 97 1.54 -28.78 -4.95
C LYS A 97 2.17 -28.29 -3.64
N GLU A 98 3.23 -28.95 -3.19
CA GLU A 98 3.95 -28.57 -1.97
C GLU A 98 4.66 -27.22 -2.14
N GLN A 99 5.25 -26.97 -3.32
CA GLN A 99 5.86 -25.69 -3.65
C GLN A 99 4.81 -24.56 -3.61
N ILE A 100 3.65 -24.73 -4.25
CA ILE A 100 2.55 -23.75 -4.19
C ILE A 100 2.09 -23.52 -2.75
N SER A 101 1.94 -24.58 -1.96
CA SER A 101 1.56 -24.47 -0.55
C SER A 101 2.60 -23.70 0.29
N THR A 102 3.88 -23.75 -0.09
CA THR A 102 4.97 -23.03 0.57
C THR A 102 5.01 -21.56 0.16
N VAL A 103 4.77 -21.27 -1.11
CA VAL A 103 4.80 -19.91 -1.68
C VAL A 103 3.60 -19.08 -1.21
N LYS A 104 2.42 -19.71 -1.11
CA LYS A 104 1.17 -19.02 -0.74
C LYS A 104 1.25 -18.15 0.53
N PRO A 105 1.69 -18.65 1.70
CA PRO A 105 1.76 -17.82 2.91
C PRO A 105 2.78 -16.67 2.78
N VAL A 106 3.85 -16.85 2.00
CA VAL A 106 4.84 -15.79 1.75
C VAL A 106 4.23 -14.64 0.95
N LEU A 107 3.44 -14.97 -0.07
CA LEU A 107 2.71 -13.97 -0.86
C LEU A 107 1.68 -13.23 0.00
N GLU A 108 0.90 -13.95 0.81
CA GLU A 108 -0.09 -13.35 1.72
C GLU A 108 0.56 -12.38 2.72
N ASP A 109 1.69 -12.76 3.30
CA ASP A 109 2.45 -11.90 4.23
C ASP A 109 3.02 -10.65 3.55
N LEU A 110 3.55 -10.77 2.32
CA LEU A 110 4.06 -9.62 1.56
C LEU A 110 2.94 -8.65 1.16
N LEU A 111 1.76 -9.16 0.79
CA LEU A 111 0.58 -8.33 0.50
C LEU A 111 0.12 -7.57 1.75
N MET A 112 0.08 -8.24 2.90
CA MET A 112 -0.24 -7.59 4.17
C MET A 112 0.77 -6.49 4.52
N ARG A 113 2.07 -6.73 4.34
CA ARG A 113 3.12 -5.73 4.56
C ARG A 113 2.99 -4.54 3.61
N LYS A 114 2.67 -4.79 2.33
CA LYS A 114 2.39 -3.73 1.35
C LYS A 114 1.25 -2.83 1.82
N ASP A 115 0.13 -3.41 2.24
CA ASP A 115 -1.04 -2.65 2.69
C ASP A 115 -0.73 -1.79 3.92
N LEU A 116 0.00 -2.34 4.89
CA LEU A 116 0.43 -1.60 6.07
C LEU A 116 1.35 -0.44 5.69
N ARG A 117 2.33 -0.69 4.82
CA ARG A 117 3.30 0.31 4.38
C ARG A 117 2.64 1.43 3.60
N TRP A 118 1.71 1.09 2.71
CA TRP A 118 0.89 2.04 1.97
C TRP A 118 0.11 2.97 2.88
N LYS A 119 -0.56 2.40 3.90
CA LYS A 119 -1.30 3.17 4.89
C LYS A 119 -0.41 4.17 5.62
N GLU A 120 0.76 3.74 6.09
CA GLU A 120 1.72 4.63 6.78
C GLU A 120 2.22 5.77 5.89
N ILE A 121 2.55 5.48 4.62
CA ILE A 121 2.99 6.50 3.66
C ILE A 121 1.86 7.50 3.36
N SER A 122 0.65 7.00 3.12
CA SER A 122 -0.53 7.82 2.84
C SER A 122 -0.87 8.77 4.00
N GLU A 123 -0.85 8.27 5.23
CA GLU A 123 -1.05 9.07 6.43
C GLU A 123 0.05 10.13 6.61
N THR A 124 1.31 9.78 6.32
CA THR A 124 2.45 10.70 6.41
C THR A 124 2.33 11.82 5.38
N LEU A 125 2.00 11.50 4.12
CA LEU A 125 1.81 12.49 3.06
C LEU A 125 0.62 13.41 3.31
N THR A 126 -0.46 12.89 3.89
CA THR A 126 -1.62 13.69 4.28
C THR A 126 -1.20 14.77 5.28
N GLN A 127 -0.43 14.41 6.30
CA GLN A 127 0.09 15.35 7.30
C GLN A 127 1.09 16.36 6.70
N ILE A 128 1.97 15.92 5.80
CA ILE A 128 2.89 16.81 5.07
C ILE A 128 2.08 17.86 4.29
N THR A 129 1.05 17.42 3.56
CA THR A 129 0.20 18.29 2.74
C THR A 129 -0.55 19.29 3.61
N GLU A 130 -1.12 18.84 4.73
CA GLU A 130 -1.83 19.70 5.69
C GLU A 130 -0.92 20.79 6.26
N ILE A 131 0.28 20.43 6.75
CA ILE A 131 1.20 21.41 7.33
C ILE A 131 1.72 22.37 6.25
N SER A 132 2.05 21.85 5.06
CA SER A 132 2.51 22.66 3.94
C SER A 132 1.45 23.67 3.49
N SER A 133 0.18 23.25 3.43
CA SER A 133 -0.96 24.11 3.09
C SER A 133 -1.14 25.24 4.12
N ASN A 134 -1.05 24.90 5.41
CA ASN A 134 -1.09 25.87 6.51
C ASN A 134 0.05 26.90 6.43
N ILE A 135 1.26 26.46 6.08
CA ILE A 135 2.44 27.33 5.91
C ILE A 135 2.30 28.22 4.66
N ALA A 136 1.74 27.70 3.57
CA ALA A 136 1.46 28.46 2.37
C ALA A 136 0.30 29.45 2.54
N GLY A 137 -0.61 29.20 3.48
CA GLY A 137 -1.85 29.98 3.66
C GLY A 137 -2.96 29.56 2.70
N ASN A 138 -2.94 28.31 2.22
CA ASN A 138 -3.99 27.77 1.38
C ASN A 138 -5.04 27.11 2.29
N ASP A 139 -6.17 27.79 2.51
CA ASP A 139 -7.26 27.34 3.42
C ASP A 139 -8.18 26.30 2.78
N TYR A 140 -7.97 25.97 1.50
CA TYR A 140 -8.79 24.99 0.79
C TYR A 140 -8.25 23.59 1.08
N PRO A 141 -9.07 22.66 1.61
CA PRO A 141 -8.66 21.27 1.71
C PRO A 141 -8.35 20.78 0.29
N VAL A 142 -7.13 20.30 0.08
CA VAL A 142 -6.73 19.68 -1.19
C VAL A 142 -7.65 18.48 -1.40
N SER A 143 -8.61 18.62 -2.32
CA SER A 143 -9.69 17.64 -2.56
C SER A 143 -9.16 16.30 -3.10
N SER A 144 -7.93 16.29 -3.60
CA SER A 144 -7.23 15.11 -4.09
C SER A 144 -6.20 14.69 -3.05
N GLY A 145 -6.37 13.49 -2.47
CA GLY A 145 -5.37 12.90 -1.60
C GLY A 145 -4.01 12.82 -2.30
N PRO A 146 -2.90 12.83 -1.54
CA PRO A 146 -1.58 12.74 -2.13
C PRO A 146 -1.45 11.45 -2.95
N GLU A 147 -0.99 11.59 -4.19
CA GLU A 147 -0.74 10.45 -5.07
C GLU A 147 0.46 9.68 -4.52
N VAL A 148 0.20 8.51 -3.94
CA VAL A 148 1.25 7.64 -3.45
C VAL A 148 1.71 6.78 -4.61
N ASP A 149 3.01 6.82 -4.88
CA ASP A 149 3.65 5.93 -5.85
C ASP A 149 3.64 4.49 -5.32
N ASP A 150 2.91 3.61 -6.00
CA ASP A 150 2.80 2.19 -5.63
C ASP A 150 4.05 1.38 -5.98
N SER A 151 5.02 1.99 -6.67
CA SER A 151 6.26 1.33 -7.09
C SER A 151 7.42 1.46 -6.08
N ASP A 152 7.43 2.48 -5.22
CA ASP A 152 8.46 2.68 -4.18
C ASP A 152 7.82 2.79 -2.78
N LEU A 153 7.64 1.64 -2.15
CA LEU A 153 7.17 1.49 -0.76
C LEU A 153 8.33 1.13 0.18
N THR A 154 9.56 1.48 -0.20
CA THR A 154 10.75 1.11 0.56
C THR A 154 10.78 1.77 1.94
N GLN A 155 11.44 1.11 2.91
CA GLN A 155 11.60 1.70 4.25
C GLN A 155 12.35 3.04 4.20
N ARG A 156 13.34 3.15 3.32
CA ARG A 156 14.08 4.39 3.05
C ARG A 156 13.13 5.52 2.65
N LYS A 157 12.23 5.29 1.70
CA LYS A 157 11.26 6.29 1.24
C LYS A 157 10.36 6.78 2.37
N LEU A 158 9.87 5.86 3.19
CA LEU A 158 9.08 6.18 4.37
C LEU A 158 9.86 7.02 5.39
N ASP A 159 11.13 6.69 5.63
CA ASP A 159 11.98 7.44 6.55
C ASP A 159 12.29 8.85 6.04
N GLU A 160 12.49 9.02 4.72
CA GLU A 160 12.63 10.34 4.09
C GLU A 160 11.36 11.19 4.28
N LEU A 161 10.18 10.62 4.09
CA LEU A 161 8.90 11.30 4.32
C LEU A 161 8.73 11.67 5.79
N ARG A 162 9.10 10.78 6.72
CA ARG A 162 9.05 11.05 8.16
C ARG A 162 10.00 12.18 8.57
N ALA A 163 11.21 12.20 8.02
CA ALA A 163 12.18 13.27 8.24
C ALA A 163 11.63 14.61 7.74
N HIS A 164 11.08 14.63 6.52
CA HIS A 164 10.46 15.84 5.96
C HIS A 164 9.26 16.33 6.79
N LEU A 165 8.41 15.41 7.24
CA LEU A 165 7.30 15.74 8.14
C LEU A 165 7.81 16.34 9.47
N GLN A 166 8.91 15.82 10.01
CA GLN A 166 9.50 16.35 11.24
C GLN A 166 10.05 17.76 11.04
N ASP A 167 10.72 18.03 9.92
CA ASP A 167 11.21 19.37 9.57
C ASP A 167 10.05 20.37 9.45
N LEU A 168 8.96 19.98 8.78
CA LEU A 168 7.76 20.81 8.67
C LEU A 168 7.09 21.08 10.02
N ARG A 169 7.05 20.10 10.92
CA ARG A 169 6.54 20.29 12.30
C ARG A 169 7.42 21.27 13.09
N ASN A 170 8.75 21.17 12.93
CA ASN A 170 9.68 22.11 13.55
C ASN A 170 9.49 23.52 12.99
N GLU A 171 9.38 23.68 11.67
CA GLU A 171 9.10 24.96 11.04
C GLU A 171 7.78 25.56 11.54
N LYS A 172 6.71 24.76 11.58
CA LYS A 172 5.41 25.15 12.14
C LYS A 172 5.54 25.70 13.57
N ALA A 173 6.30 25.03 14.43
CA ALA A 173 6.53 25.47 15.80
C ALA A 173 7.30 26.81 15.86
N VAL A 174 8.37 26.96 15.08
CA VAL A 174 9.16 28.20 14.99
C VAL A 174 8.31 29.37 14.49
N ARG A 175 7.51 29.14 13.43
CA ARG A 175 6.60 30.16 12.89
C ARG A 175 5.55 30.58 13.91
N LEU A 176 4.95 29.63 14.63
CA LEU A 176 3.97 29.93 15.67
C LEU A 176 4.59 30.76 16.81
N GLN A 177 5.81 30.42 17.24
CA GLN A 177 6.54 31.22 18.23
C GLN A 177 6.78 32.65 17.73
N LYS A 178 7.17 32.80 16.45
CA LYS A 178 7.40 34.10 15.82
C LYS A 178 6.12 34.94 15.73
N VAL A 179 5.00 34.32 15.33
CA VAL A 179 3.67 34.98 15.34
C VAL A 179 3.32 35.46 16.74
N ASN A 180 3.48 34.61 17.76
CA ASN A 180 3.20 35.01 19.15
C ASN A 180 4.10 36.17 19.62
N SER A 181 5.39 36.16 19.25
CA SER A 181 6.31 37.26 19.56
C SER A 181 5.88 38.58 18.91
N TYR A 182 5.48 38.56 17.62
CA TYR A 182 4.97 39.76 16.96
C TYR A 182 3.66 40.25 17.56
N VAL A 183 2.72 39.35 17.87
CA VAL A 183 1.46 39.69 18.53
C VAL A 183 1.73 40.39 19.88
N ASN A 184 2.66 39.88 20.68
CA ASN A 184 3.05 40.52 21.94
C ASN A 184 3.69 41.89 21.72
N ALA A 185 4.58 42.03 20.72
CA ALA A 185 5.20 43.31 20.41
C ALA A 185 4.18 44.37 19.97
N VAL A 186 3.17 43.98 19.17
CA VAL A 186 2.06 44.87 18.78
C VAL A 186 1.24 45.26 20.02
N HIS A 187 1.00 44.34 20.95
CA HIS A 187 0.31 44.62 22.21
C HIS A 187 1.05 45.67 23.05
N GLU A 188 2.34 45.47 23.31
CA GLU A 188 3.17 46.45 24.05
C GLU A 188 3.17 47.83 23.38
N LEU A 189 3.28 47.87 22.04
CA LEU A 189 3.22 49.12 21.28
C LEU A 189 1.84 49.79 21.36
N SER A 190 0.77 49.00 21.45
CA SER A 190 -0.60 49.50 21.61
C SER A 190 -0.82 50.15 22.96
N GLU A 191 -0.25 49.61 24.03
CA GLU A 191 -0.30 50.21 25.37
C GLU A 191 0.45 51.55 25.39
N ILE A 192 1.61 51.62 24.75
CA ILE A 192 2.46 52.82 24.72
C ILE A 192 1.88 53.93 23.84
N MET A 193 1.33 53.58 22.67
CA MET A 193 0.89 54.56 21.67
C MET A 193 -0.62 54.79 21.66
N SER A 194 -1.36 54.05 22.51
CA SER A 194 -2.82 54.10 22.70
C SER A 194 -3.62 53.93 21.40
N PHE A 195 -3.35 52.86 20.63
CA PHE A 195 -4.14 52.48 19.46
C PHE A 195 -4.91 51.17 19.67
N ASP A 196 -5.89 50.89 18.81
CA ASP A 196 -6.69 49.67 18.87
C ASP A 196 -5.90 48.44 18.40
N PHE A 197 -5.44 47.65 19.36
CA PHE A 197 -4.72 46.39 19.15
C PHE A 197 -5.49 45.37 18.30
N SER A 198 -6.78 45.19 18.60
CA SER A 198 -7.61 44.17 17.92
C SER A 198 -7.80 44.53 16.46
N LYS A 199 -8.10 45.81 16.18
CA LYS A 199 -8.20 46.32 14.82
C LYS A 199 -6.90 46.14 14.05
N ALA A 200 -5.76 46.46 14.66
CA ALA A 200 -4.45 46.32 14.03
C ALA A 200 -4.14 44.87 13.63
N LEU A 201 -4.42 43.88 14.50
CA LEU A 201 -4.23 42.46 14.17
C LEU A 201 -5.22 41.94 13.13
N SER A 202 -6.48 42.38 13.18
CA SER A 202 -7.51 41.96 12.22
C SER A 202 -7.20 42.39 10.79
N ASN A 203 -6.49 43.51 10.62
CA ASN A 203 -5.99 43.99 9.32
C ASN A 203 -4.89 43.08 8.74
N VAL A 204 -4.16 42.37 9.62
CA VAL A 204 -3.14 41.40 9.19
C VAL A 204 -3.80 40.07 8.86
N HIS A 205 -4.52 39.48 9.82
CA HIS A 205 -5.29 38.26 9.60
C HIS A 205 -6.36 38.08 10.67
N LYS A 206 -7.58 37.73 10.26
CA LYS A 206 -8.75 37.58 11.16
C LYS A 206 -8.52 36.56 12.27
N SER A 207 -7.74 35.52 12.02
CA SER A 207 -7.49 34.47 13.03
C SER A 207 -6.49 34.87 14.13
N LEU A 208 -5.89 36.06 14.07
CA LEU A 208 -4.94 36.54 15.10
C LEU A 208 -5.64 37.20 16.30
N THR A 209 -6.89 37.64 16.16
CA THR A 209 -7.66 38.29 17.23
C THR A 209 -8.47 37.32 18.08
N ASP A 210 -8.68 36.10 17.60
CA ASP A 210 -9.52 35.11 18.27
C ASP A 210 -8.70 34.32 19.32
N SER A 211 -8.67 34.84 20.56
CA SER A 211 -7.96 34.22 21.69
C SER A 211 -8.53 32.86 22.11
N SER A 212 -9.75 32.53 21.65
CA SER A 212 -10.43 31.27 21.97
C SER A 212 -9.84 30.06 21.22
N LYS A 213 -9.09 30.29 20.14
CA LYS A 213 -8.48 29.24 19.30
C LYS A 213 -6.98 29.47 19.12
N ALA A 214 -6.21 29.22 20.18
CA ALA A 214 -4.75 29.31 20.14
C ALA A 214 -4.10 28.49 19.00
N HIS A 215 -4.76 27.44 18.52
CA HIS A 215 -4.31 26.58 17.42
C HIS A 215 -4.75 27.02 16.02
N SER A 216 -5.53 28.10 15.86
CA SER A 216 -5.98 28.59 14.55
C SER A 216 -5.31 29.89 14.10
N LYS A 217 -4.31 30.38 14.84
CA LYS A 217 -3.53 31.54 14.39
C LYS A 217 -2.85 31.19 13.07
N SER A 218 -3.05 32.04 12.07
CA SER A 218 -2.37 31.86 10.79
C SER A 218 -0.86 31.97 11.01
N ILE A 219 -0.15 31.00 10.47
CA ILE A 219 1.33 30.93 10.45
C ILE A 219 1.86 31.08 9.02
N SER A 220 0.99 31.52 8.10
CA SER A 220 1.34 31.59 6.69
C SER A 220 2.47 32.58 6.44
N THR A 221 3.18 32.38 5.34
CA THR A 221 4.26 33.28 4.92
C THR A 221 3.75 34.72 4.77
N ASP A 222 2.56 34.91 4.18
CA ASP A 222 1.91 36.22 4.05
C ASP A 222 1.57 36.85 5.40
N THR A 223 1.02 36.07 6.35
CA THR A 223 0.69 36.57 7.69
C THR A 223 1.95 37.02 8.45
N LEU A 224 3.03 36.25 8.38
CA LEU A 224 4.31 36.63 9.00
C LEU A 224 4.93 37.88 8.37
N ALA A 225 4.84 38.02 7.04
CA ALA A 225 5.32 39.21 6.34
C ALA A 225 4.56 40.47 6.77
N ARG A 226 3.22 40.40 6.78
CA ARG A 226 2.34 41.49 7.23
C ARG A 226 2.55 41.85 8.70
N LEU A 227 2.75 40.87 9.59
CA LEU A 227 3.08 41.12 10.99
C LEU A 227 4.43 41.84 11.13
N THR A 228 5.42 41.47 10.31
CA THR A 228 6.73 42.12 10.31
C THR A 228 6.60 43.59 9.90
N GLU A 229 5.90 43.86 8.79
CA GLU A 229 5.65 45.22 8.29
C GLU A 229 4.88 46.07 9.32
N LEU A 230 3.86 45.48 9.97
CA LEU A 230 3.10 46.15 11.02
C LEU A 230 4.00 46.52 12.21
N VAL A 231 4.81 45.61 12.72
CA VAL A 231 5.70 45.89 13.86
C VAL A 231 6.75 46.95 13.51
N GLU A 232 7.32 46.90 12.30
CA GLU A 232 8.30 47.89 11.84
C GLU A 232 7.68 49.29 11.68
N SER A 233 6.49 49.37 11.08
CA SER A 233 5.78 50.65 10.91
C SER A 233 5.42 51.27 12.27
N LEU A 234 4.93 50.49 13.22
CA LEU A 234 4.63 50.96 14.58
C LEU A 234 5.88 51.41 15.34
N LYS A 235 7.01 50.69 15.21
CA LYS A 235 8.30 51.13 15.80
C LYS A 235 8.78 52.45 15.21
N LYS A 236 8.65 52.63 13.89
CA LYS A 236 8.99 53.87 13.20
C LYS A 236 8.10 55.03 13.64
N GLU A 237 6.80 54.81 13.75
CA GLU A 237 5.86 55.81 14.25
C GLU A 237 6.16 56.21 15.69
N LYS A 238 6.42 55.24 16.58
CA LYS A 238 6.84 55.50 17.96
C LYS A 238 8.07 56.41 17.99
N HIS A 239 9.08 56.10 17.18
CA HIS A 239 10.30 56.91 17.10
C HIS A 239 10.02 58.33 16.61
N GLN A 240 9.19 58.50 15.59
CA GLN A 240 8.79 59.82 15.09
C GLN A 240 8.03 60.65 16.13
N ARG A 241 7.10 60.03 16.87
CA ARG A 241 6.36 60.71 17.97
C ARG A 241 7.34 61.18 19.06
N LEU A 242 8.32 60.35 19.40
CA LEU A 242 9.35 60.68 20.39
C LEU A 242 10.24 61.85 19.95
N LEU A 243 10.71 61.86 18.69
CA LEU A 243 11.50 62.98 18.15
C LEU A 243 10.71 64.30 18.15
N LYS A 244 9.42 64.26 17.80
CA LYS A 244 8.56 65.46 17.84
C LYS A 244 8.42 66.01 19.27
N LEU A 245 8.31 65.14 20.27
CA LEU A 245 8.27 65.55 21.68
C LEU A 245 9.59 66.18 22.14
N GLN A 246 10.73 65.67 21.68
CA GLN A 246 12.05 66.23 22.01
C GLN A 246 12.32 67.59 21.37
N GLY A 247 11.69 67.92 20.23
CA GLY A 247 11.79 69.24 19.60
C GLY A 247 10.82 70.29 20.16
N LEU A 248 9.93 69.90 21.09
CA LEU A 248 8.92 70.77 21.71
C LEU A 248 9.27 71.16 23.16
N GLY A 249 10.38 70.64 23.71
CA GLY A 249 10.95 71.02 25.01
C GLY A 249 12.27 71.73 24.84
#